data_AF-A0A4Q1VDN9-F1
#
_entry.id   AF-A0A4Q1VDN9-F1
#
_cell.length_a   1.000
_cell.length_b   1.000
_cell.length_c   1.000
_cell.angle_alpha   90.00
_cell.angle_beta   90.00
_cell.angle_gamma   90.00
#
_symmetry.space_group_name_H-M   'P 1'
#
loop_
_entity.id
_entity.type
_entity.pdbx_description
1 polymer ?
#
loop_
_entity_poly.entity_id
_entity_poly.type
_entity_poly.pdbx_seq_one_letter_code
_entity_poly.pdbx_strand_id
1 'polypeptide(L)'
;MALFNAKSSWNTARDQRSDESSRQKLAAAWRKATADQILTPAPDQAALSWKRSAVRRRCLPITKEAAEAAICADEAFLAAYPVTRAKSRRLCLP
;
A
#
# COMPACT_ATOMS: atom_id res chain seq x y z
N MET A 1 -18.94 43.66 -27.43
CA MET A 1 -19.17 42.31 -27.97
C MET A 1 -18.02 41.41 -27.56
N ALA A 2 -18.25 40.48 -26.62
CA ALA A 2 -17.22 39.60 -26.08
C ALA A 2 -17.11 38.31 -26.92
N LEU A 3 -16.09 38.23 -27.78
CA LEU A 3 -15.77 37.03 -28.57
C LEU A 3 -14.42 36.44 -28.14
N PHE A 4 -14.21 36.27 -26.84
CA PHE A 4 -12.98 35.67 -26.31
C PHE A 4 -13.29 34.67 -25.20
N ASN A 5 -14.12 33.65 -25.45
CA ASN A 5 -14.31 32.61 -24.43
C ASN A 5 -14.68 31.20 -24.93
N ALA A 6 -14.53 30.90 -26.22
CA ALA A 6 -14.81 29.54 -26.73
C ALA A 6 -13.56 28.65 -26.67
N LYS A 7 -12.41 29.09 -27.19
CA LYS A 7 -11.19 28.26 -27.30
C LYS A 7 -10.54 27.90 -25.95
N SER A 8 -10.66 28.75 -24.93
CA SER A 8 -10.09 28.51 -23.60
C SER A 8 -10.79 27.39 -22.83
N SER A 9 -12.12 27.24 -23.03
CA SER A 9 -12.93 26.23 -22.35
C SER A 9 -12.56 24.78 -22.74
N TRP A 10 -12.20 24.55 -24.02
CA TRP A 10 -11.82 23.23 -24.52
C TRP A 10 -10.44 22.76 -24.02
N ASN A 11 -9.51 23.68 -23.76
CA ASN A 11 -8.20 23.33 -23.22
C ASN A 11 -8.31 22.91 -21.75
N THR A 12 -9.00 23.69 -20.91
CA THR A 12 -9.17 23.35 -19.49
C THR A 12 -9.87 22.01 -19.29
N ALA A 13 -10.91 21.71 -20.07
CA ALA A 13 -11.64 20.44 -19.99
C ALA A 13 -10.86 19.23 -20.56
N ARG A 14 -9.80 19.47 -21.36
CA ARG A 14 -8.89 18.43 -21.87
C ARG A 14 -7.76 18.17 -20.87
N ASP A 15 -7.20 19.24 -20.30
CA ASP A 15 -6.16 19.17 -19.27
C ASP A 15 -6.69 18.48 -18.01
N GLN A 16 -7.89 18.86 -17.54
CA GLN A 16 -8.53 18.19 -16.40
C GLN A 16 -8.78 16.69 -16.63
N ARG A 17 -9.07 16.28 -17.87
CA ARG A 17 -9.29 14.87 -18.23
C ARG A 17 -7.99 14.08 -18.24
N SER A 18 -6.90 14.71 -18.69
CA SER A 18 -5.56 14.16 -18.66
C SER A 18 -5.06 13.97 -17.22
N ASP A 19 -5.33 14.95 -16.35
CA ASP A 19 -4.95 14.90 -14.94
C ASP A 19 -5.72 13.82 -14.18
N GLU A 20 -7.04 13.73 -14.39
CA GLU A 20 -7.87 12.68 -13.78
C GLU A 20 -7.45 11.28 -14.25
N SER A 21 -7.13 11.11 -15.54
CA SER A 21 -6.57 9.85 -16.06
C SER A 21 -5.25 9.49 -15.38
N SER A 22 -4.36 10.47 -15.19
CA SER A 22 -3.06 10.27 -14.55
C SER A 22 -3.20 9.90 -13.08
N ARG A 23 -4.10 10.58 -12.35
CA ARG A 23 -4.46 10.26 -10.97
C ARG A 23 -5.03 8.85 -10.84
N GLN A 24 -5.90 8.42 -11.76
CA GLN A 24 -6.46 7.07 -11.77
C GLN A 24 -5.38 6.01 -11.98
N LYS A 25 -4.43 6.24 -12.88
CA LYS A 25 -3.27 5.36 -13.10
C LYS A 25 -2.41 5.24 -11.84
N LEU A 26 -2.10 6.36 -11.18
CA LEU A 26 -1.33 6.35 -9.93
C LEU A 26 -2.07 5.59 -8.81
N ALA A 27 -3.39 5.79 -8.68
CA ALA A 27 -4.19 5.06 -7.71
C ALA A 27 -4.22 3.56 -7.99
N ALA A 28 -4.30 3.14 -9.25
CA ALA A 28 -4.23 1.74 -9.64
C ALA A 28 -2.86 1.12 -9.34
N ALA A 29 -1.77 1.83 -9.68
CA ALA A 29 -0.41 1.40 -9.37
C ALA A 29 -0.19 1.25 -7.85
N TRP A 30 -0.66 2.23 -7.07
CA TRP A 30 -0.58 2.18 -5.61
C TRP A 30 -1.36 0.98 -5.02
N ARG A 31 -2.58 0.71 -5.49
CA ARG A 31 -3.35 -0.46 -5.04
C ARG A 31 -2.64 -1.77 -5.36
N LYS A 32 -2.09 -1.89 -6.57
CA LYS A 32 -1.32 -3.07 -7.00
C LYS A 32 -0.09 -3.28 -6.12
N ALA A 33 0.74 -2.25 -5.95
CA ALA A 33 1.93 -2.32 -5.10
C ALA A 33 1.57 -2.68 -3.64
N THR A 34 0.46 -2.16 -3.12
CA THR A 34 -0.02 -2.51 -1.78
C THR A 34 -0.44 -3.98 -1.69
N ALA A 35 -1.13 -4.51 -2.71
CA ALA A 35 -1.49 -5.93 -2.77
C ALA A 35 -0.25 -6.84 -2.85
N ASP A 36 0.73 -6.49 -3.69
CA ASP A 36 1.98 -7.23 -3.83
C ASP A 36 2.75 -7.24 -2.48
N GLN A 37 2.75 -6.13 -1.75
CA GLN A 37 3.38 -6.03 -0.44
C GLN A 37 2.66 -6.87 0.65
N ILE A 38 1.34 -7.04 0.56
CA ILE A 38 0.60 -7.93 1.47
C ILE A 38 1.00 -9.39 1.25
N LEU A 39 1.26 -9.79 0.01
CA LEU A 39 1.68 -11.15 -0.34
C LEU A 39 3.17 -11.42 -0.03
N THR A 40 3.97 -10.37 0.16
CA THR A 40 5.41 -10.50 0.47
C THR A 40 5.60 -10.88 1.94
N PRO A 41 6.32 -11.96 2.30
CA PRO A 41 6.45 -12.43 3.69
C PRO A 41 6.81 -11.33 4.71
N ALA A 42 6.14 -11.33 5.87
CA ALA A 42 6.37 -10.34 6.91
C ALA A 42 7.64 -10.69 7.74
N PRO A 43 8.63 -9.79 7.82
CA PRO A 43 9.86 -10.06 8.57
C PRO A 43 9.68 -9.91 10.10
N ASP A 44 8.68 -9.16 10.56
CA ASP A 44 8.44 -8.90 11.98
C ASP A 44 6.96 -8.69 12.31
N GLN A 45 6.68 -8.60 13.61
CA GLN A 45 5.32 -8.38 14.13
C GLN A 45 4.73 -7.02 13.71
N ALA A 46 5.56 -6.01 13.46
CA ALA A 46 5.09 -4.69 13.04
C ALA A 46 4.58 -4.73 11.58
N ALA A 47 5.30 -5.41 10.70
CA ALA A 47 4.88 -5.66 9.32
C ALA A 47 3.59 -6.50 9.28
N LEU A 48 3.45 -7.49 10.16
CA LEU A 48 2.24 -8.30 10.26
C LEU A 48 1.02 -7.47 10.73
N SER A 49 1.21 -6.61 11.71
CA SER A 49 0.20 -5.65 12.16
C SER A 49 -0.23 -4.68 11.04
N TRP A 50 0.74 -4.20 10.25
CA TRP A 50 0.46 -3.39 9.07
C TRP A 50 -0.35 -4.17 8.03
N LYS A 51 0.01 -5.42 7.71
CA LYS A 51 -0.75 -6.27 6.76
C LYS A 51 -2.20 -6.44 7.19
N ARG A 52 -2.44 -6.81 8.46
CA ARG A 52 -3.79 -6.95 9.03
C ARG A 52 -4.61 -5.67 8.88
N SER A 53 -3.97 -4.52 9.00
CA SER A 53 -4.62 -3.20 8.80
C SER A 53 -4.85 -2.88 7.33
N ALA A 54 -3.89 -3.21 6.46
CA ALA A 54 -3.94 -2.94 5.02
C ALA A 54 -5.02 -3.78 4.31
N VAL A 55 -5.18 -5.04 4.67
CA VAL A 55 -6.19 -5.97 4.10
C VAL A 55 -7.63 -5.50 4.33
N ARG A 56 -7.88 -4.67 5.36
CA ARG A 56 -9.21 -4.07 5.59
C ARG A 56 -9.63 -3.11 4.47
N ARG A 57 -8.70 -2.67 3.62
CA ARG A 57 -8.99 -1.78 2.49
C ARG A 57 -9.65 -2.58 1.35
N ARG A 58 -10.91 -2.27 1.05
CA ARG A 58 -11.70 -2.93 -0.01
C ARG A 58 -11.25 -2.65 -1.44
N CYS A 59 -10.32 -1.72 -1.65
CA CYS A 59 -9.89 -1.29 -2.99
C CYS A 59 -8.67 -2.05 -3.52
N LEU A 60 -8.19 -3.06 -2.81
CA LEU A 60 -6.99 -3.80 -3.19
C LEU A 60 -7.34 -4.92 -4.18
N PRO A 61 -6.56 -5.13 -5.24
CA PRO A 61 -6.75 -6.20 -6.21
C PRO A 61 -6.20 -7.53 -5.67
N ILE A 62 -6.69 -7.96 -4.50
CA ILE A 62 -6.31 -9.22 -3.84
C ILE A 62 -7.55 -9.88 -3.27
N THR A 63 -7.65 -11.21 -3.38
CA THR A 63 -8.75 -11.95 -2.77
C THR A 63 -8.58 -12.00 -1.26
N LYS A 64 -9.69 -12.06 -0.53
CA LYS A 64 -9.67 -12.12 0.94
C LYS A 64 -8.93 -13.37 1.40
N GLU A 65 -9.16 -14.49 0.72
CA GLU A 65 -8.59 -15.79 1.02
C GLU A 65 -7.07 -15.78 0.84
N ALA A 66 -6.56 -15.16 -0.23
CA ALA A 66 -5.12 -15.04 -0.46
C ALA A 66 -4.44 -14.17 0.60
N ALA A 67 -5.08 -13.07 0.99
CA ALA A 67 -4.58 -12.20 2.03
C ALA A 67 -4.54 -12.89 3.41
N GLU A 68 -5.59 -13.64 3.75
CA GLU A 68 -5.66 -14.41 4.99
C GLU A 68 -4.63 -15.54 5.02
N ALA A 69 -4.45 -16.26 3.91
CA ALA A 69 -3.42 -17.30 3.79
C ALA A 69 -2.01 -16.73 3.99
N ALA A 70 -1.70 -15.57 3.39
CA ALA A 70 -0.42 -14.90 3.56
C ALA A 70 -0.17 -14.50 5.02
N ILE A 71 -1.17 -13.92 5.69
CA ILE A 71 -1.06 -13.55 7.11
C ILE A 71 -0.87 -14.79 7.99
N CYS A 72 -1.63 -15.86 7.76
CA CYS A 72 -1.49 -17.10 8.52
C CYS A 72 -0.09 -17.72 8.37
N ALA A 73 0.44 -17.73 7.15
CA ALA A 73 1.81 -18.19 6.87
C ALA A 73 2.86 -17.35 7.61
N ASP A 74 2.71 -16.02 7.62
CA ASP A 74 3.60 -15.13 8.37
C ASP A 74 3.52 -15.36 9.88
N GLU A 75 2.32 -15.58 10.42
CA GLU A 75 2.12 -15.87 11.84
C GLU A 75 2.82 -17.17 12.23
N ALA A 76 2.68 -18.22 11.42
CA ALA A 76 3.36 -19.49 11.62
C ALA A 76 4.89 -19.33 11.55
N PHE A 77 5.38 -18.54 10.59
CA PHE A 77 6.82 -18.25 10.45
C PHE A 77 7.37 -17.53 11.68
N LEU A 78 6.71 -16.46 12.14
CA LEU A 78 7.17 -15.69 13.31
C LEU A 78 7.03 -16.46 14.63
N ALA A 79 6.07 -17.40 14.72
CA ALA A 79 5.96 -18.29 15.86
C ALA A 79 7.09 -19.33 15.89
N ALA A 80 7.49 -19.86 14.74
CA ALA A 80 8.60 -20.82 14.61
C ALA A 80 9.97 -20.16 14.78
N TYR A 81 10.13 -18.92 14.30
CA TYR A 81 11.37 -18.17 14.33
C TYR A 81 11.17 -16.85 15.09
N PRO A 82 11.26 -16.88 16.44
CA PRO A 82 11.16 -15.67 17.22
C PRO A 82 12.30 -14.74 16.84
N VAL A 83 11.96 -13.66 16.12
CA VAL A 83 12.88 -12.57 15.79
C VAL A 83 13.20 -11.87 17.10
N THR A 84 14.19 -12.40 17.80
CA THR A 84 14.67 -11.85 19.06
C THR A 84 15.20 -10.45 18.74
N ARG A 85 14.47 -9.42 19.19
CA ARG A 85 15.08 -8.11 19.42
C ARG A 85 16.18 -8.36 20.44
N ALA A 86 17.40 -8.60 19.97
CA ALA A 86 18.58 -8.50 20.79
C ALA A 86 18.46 -7.13 21.47
N LYS A 87 18.09 -7.13 22.76
CA LYS A 87 18.15 -5.93 23.57
C LYS A 87 19.58 -5.48 23.41
N SER A 88 19.80 -4.38 22.70
CA SER A 88 21.03 -3.61 22.80
C SER A 88 21.10 -3.24 24.29
N ARG A 89 21.72 -4.12 25.09
CA ARG A 89 22.33 -3.72 26.33
C ARG A 89 23.41 -2.77 25.85
N ARG A 90 23.12 -1.47 25.86
CA ARG A 90 24.19 -0.55 26.23
C ARG A 90 24.53 -0.97 27.65
N LEU A 91 25.50 -1.87 27.77
CA LEU A 91 26.23 -2.05 28.99
C LEU A 91 26.78 -0.65 29.29
N CYS A 92 26.29 -0.05 30.36
CA CYS A 92 26.99 1.05 30.99
C CYS A 92 28.38 0.50 31.31
N LEU A 93 29.38 0.86 30.50
CA LEU A 93 30.77 0.68 30.88
C LEU A 93 31.12 1.86 31.79
N PRO A 94 31.75 1.59 32.95
CA PRO A 94 32.02 2.58 34.00
C PRO A 94 32.94 3.72 33.53
#